data_AF-A0A0G3HJ66-F1
#
_entry.id   AF-A0A0G3HJ66-F1
#
_cell.length_a   1.000
_cell.length_b   1.000
_cell.length_c   1.000
_cell.angle_alpha   90.00
_cell.angle_beta   90.00
_cell.angle_gamma   90.00
#
_symmetry.space_group_name_H-M   'P 1'
#
loop_
_entity.id
_entity.type
_entity.pdbx_description
1 polymer ?
#
loop_
_entity_poly.entity_id
_entity_poly.type
_entity_poly.pdbx_seq_one_letter_code
_entity_poly.pdbx_strand_id
1 'polypeptide(L)'
;MTHAKQDSSKKHRMLWILGLIVAAFCLIVAGDALINKLGSSTEEALPDSDRRALHELSIYTAAENDGDQAWKGISVTDHPILVMSKESGYSYLVNPETPVRSLFATNITMRDNPGGLDVHRLSRLYPRLWGIKALGGSFNTIGETTTVLGNDVYYLRFDDSNLNADYSSEHFIAFLAHESFHYYGQNHWPASSRFLEELRDDDYRLMSDKLALLDEVRAVTDAESPDEDRLRELATQLVALEEQRLAANPAYVSAEQGMETIEGTAEYMGMAAADSVGYDYGVMYFDNTKDVPFADVLPMYRAGKLGEGFLRDRLPYETGAQLALLAHELDPDGGWQDYLNEQSLEQPRTLIGALEHVLAG
;
A
#
# COMPACT_ATOMS: atom_id res chain seq x y z
N MET A 1 50.45 -39.68 -20.15
CA MET A 1 50.05 -38.73 -21.23
C MET A 1 48.61 -38.91 -21.72
N THR A 2 47.95 -40.06 -21.51
CA THR A 2 46.56 -40.33 -21.93
C THR A 2 45.49 -39.67 -21.05
N HIS A 3 45.70 -39.56 -19.73
CA HIS A 3 44.74 -38.92 -18.82
C HIS A 3 44.56 -37.40 -19.04
N ALA A 4 45.64 -36.65 -19.28
CA ALA A 4 45.56 -35.19 -19.47
C ALA A 4 44.83 -34.77 -20.77
N LYS A 5 44.97 -35.54 -21.85
CA LYS A 5 44.23 -35.31 -23.12
C LYS A 5 42.73 -35.57 -22.95
N GLN A 6 42.36 -36.63 -22.23
CA GLN A 6 40.97 -36.98 -21.97
C GLN A 6 40.25 -35.93 -21.09
N ASP A 7 40.97 -35.34 -20.15
CA ASP A 7 40.44 -34.30 -19.25
C ASP A 7 40.27 -32.94 -19.97
N SER A 8 41.19 -32.57 -20.88
CA SER A 8 41.02 -31.37 -21.72
C SER A 8 39.85 -31.48 -22.69
N SER A 9 39.60 -32.66 -23.27
CA SER A 9 38.48 -32.92 -24.19
C SER A 9 37.13 -32.80 -23.48
N LYS A 10 37.03 -33.30 -22.23
CA LYS A 10 35.84 -33.12 -21.39
C LYS A 10 35.59 -31.66 -21.04
N LYS A 11 36.62 -30.91 -20.67
CA LYS A 11 36.51 -29.45 -20.39
C LYS A 11 36.08 -28.66 -21.62
N HIS A 12 36.64 -28.95 -22.80
CA HIS A 12 36.21 -28.30 -24.04
C HIS A 12 34.76 -28.64 -24.39
N ARG A 13 34.35 -29.92 -24.30
CA ARG A 13 32.95 -30.31 -24.52
C ARG A 13 31.99 -29.62 -23.54
N MET A 14 32.37 -29.51 -22.27
CA MET A 14 31.58 -28.81 -21.26
C MET A 14 31.45 -27.32 -21.56
N LEU A 15 32.53 -26.65 -21.99
CA LEU A 15 32.49 -25.24 -22.42
C LEU A 15 31.62 -25.04 -23.67
N TRP A 16 31.67 -25.96 -24.63
CA TRP A 16 30.79 -25.93 -25.81
C TRP A 16 29.31 -26.10 -25.44
N ILE A 17 28.99 -27.06 -24.56
CA ILE A 17 27.63 -27.26 -24.06
C ILE A 17 27.14 -26.02 -23.33
N LEU A 18 27.97 -25.44 -22.45
CA LEU A 18 27.63 -24.21 -21.75
C LEU A 18 27.40 -23.05 -22.73
N GLY A 19 28.25 -22.91 -23.75
CA GLY A 19 28.08 -21.92 -24.80
C GLY A 19 26.77 -22.08 -25.58
N LEU A 20 26.38 -23.32 -25.90
CA LEU A 20 25.10 -23.61 -26.56
C LEU A 20 23.91 -23.27 -25.66
N ILE A 21 23.99 -23.55 -24.35
CA ILE A 21 22.95 -23.19 -23.37
C ILE A 21 22.79 -21.68 -23.28
N VAL A 22 23.89 -20.93 -23.16
CA VAL A 22 23.86 -19.47 -23.12
C VAL A 22 23.30 -18.88 -24.41
N ALA A 23 23.70 -19.41 -25.58
CA ALA A 23 23.17 -18.96 -26.86
C ALA A 23 21.66 -19.21 -27.00
N ALA A 24 21.20 -20.40 -26.61
CA ALA A 24 19.77 -20.74 -26.62
C ALA A 24 18.98 -19.83 -25.67
N PHE A 25 19.52 -19.55 -24.48
CA PHE A 25 18.91 -18.63 -23.52
C PHE A 25 18.83 -17.20 -24.07
N CYS A 26 19.91 -16.68 -24.68
CA CYS A 26 19.89 -15.37 -25.33
C CYS A 26 18.85 -15.29 -26.46
N LEU A 27 18.67 -16.37 -27.24
CA LEU A 27 17.64 -16.43 -28.27
C LEU A 27 16.22 -16.41 -27.69
N ILE A 28 15.99 -17.05 -26.54
CA ILE A 28 14.70 -16.99 -25.84
C ILE A 28 14.42 -15.56 -25.35
N VAL A 29 15.39 -14.90 -24.72
CA VAL A 29 15.25 -13.52 -24.24
C VAL A 29 15.03 -12.55 -25.40
N ALA A 30 15.78 -12.70 -26.49
CA ALA A 30 15.60 -11.88 -27.69
C ALA A 30 14.25 -12.15 -28.38
N GLY A 31 13.80 -13.41 -28.40
CA GLY A 31 12.49 -13.80 -28.91
C GLY A 31 11.35 -13.16 -28.12
N ASP A 32 11.41 -13.18 -26.78
CA ASP A 32 10.44 -12.50 -25.90
C ASP A 32 10.42 -10.98 -26.12
N ALA A 33 11.60 -10.34 -26.24
CA ALA A 33 11.70 -8.92 -26.56
C ALA A 33 11.06 -8.59 -27.92
N LEU A 34 11.29 -9.44 -28.94
CA LEU A 34 10.70 -9.27 -30.27
C LEU A 34 9.18 -9.45 -30.24
N ILE A 35 8.68 -10.46 -29.53
CA ILE A 35 7.24 -10.69 -29.32
C ILE A 35 6.62 -9.47 -28.62
N ASN A 36 7.28 -8.93 -27.59
CA ASN A 36 6.81 -7.73 -26.90
C ASN A 36 6.74 -6.51 -27.84
N LYS A 37 7.70 -6.38 -28.77
CA LYS A 37 7.80 -5.24 -29.70
C LYS A 37 6.84 -5.31 -30.89
N LEU A 38 6.61 -6.52 -31.41
CA LEU A 38 5.73 -6.76 -32.55
C LEU A 38 4.29 -7.07 -32.14
N GLY A 39 4.07 -7.44 -30.87
CA GLY A 39 2.74 -7.64 -30.32
C GLY A 39 1.92 -6.36 -30.34
N SER A 40 0.60 -6.49 -30.16
CA SER A 40 -0.28 -5.33 -30.08
C SER A 40 0.21 -4.36 -28.99
N SER A 41 0.13 -3.08 -29.33
CA SER A 41 0.43 -1.93 -28.49
C SER A 41 -0.84 -1.27 -27.98
N THR A 42 -2.00 -1.93 -28.05
CA THR A 42 -3.26 -1.42 -27.50
C THR A 42 -3.63 -2.16 -26.22
N GLU A 43 -4.33 -1.47 -25.31
CA GLU A 43 -4.77 -2.02 -24.02
C GLU A 43 -5.65 -3.27 -24.16
N GLU A 44 -6.47 -3.38 -25.21
CA GLU A 44 -7.42 -4.49 -25.35
C GLU A 44 -6.73 -5.83 -25.61
N ALA A 45 -5.48 -5.78 -26.05
CA ALA A 45 -4.65 -6.95 -26.27
C ALA A 45 -3.83 -7.34 -25.03
N LEU A 46 -3.91 -6.58 -23.94
CA LEU A 46 -3.33 -6.97 -22.66
C LEU A 46 -4.16 -8.09 -22.01
N PRO A 47 -3.53 -8.92 -21.16
CA PRO A 47 -4.24 -9.80 -20.24
C PRO A 47 -5.29 -9.02 -19.42
N ASP A 48 -6.37 -9.69 -19.02
CA ASP A 48 -7.49 -9.05 -18.34
C ASP A 48 -7.07 -8.39 -17.02
N SER A 49 -6.34 -9.10 -16.16
CA SER A 49 -5.81 -8.58 -14.90
C SER A 49 -4.91 -7.37 -15.10
N ASP A 50 -3.97 -7.47 -16.05
CA ASP A 50 -3.08 -6.36 -16.39
C ASP A 50 -3.84 -5.11 -16.86
N ARG A 51 -4.87 -5.29 -17.70
CA ARG A 51 -5.71 -4.18 -18.18
C ARG A 51 -6.50 -3.56 -17.02
N ARG A 52 -7.10 -4.38 -16.16
CA ARG A 52 -7.89 -3.92 -15.00
C ARG A 52 -7.03 -3.12 -14.03
N ALA A 53 -5.84 -3.61 -13.69
CA ALA A 53 -4.90 -2.88 -12.82
C ALA A 53 -4.50 -1.51 -13.41
N LEU A 54 -4.18 -1.45 -14.70
CA LEU A 54 -3.84 -0.17 -15.37
C LEU A 54 -5.04 0.77 -15.45
N HIS A 55 -6.26 0.24 -15.60
CA HIS A 55 -7.48 1.03 -15.62
C HIS A 55 -7.81 1.62 -14.24
N GLU A 56 -7.74 0.81 -13.17
CA GLU A 56 -7.89 1.30 -11.79
C GLU A 56 -6.86 2.37 -11.46
N LEU A 57 -5.59 2.15 -11.84
CA LEU A 57 -4.54 3.16 -11.67
C LEU A 57 -4.87 4.45 -12.43
N SER A 58 -5.42 4.35 -13.65
CA SER A 58 -5.79 5.54 -14.42
C SER A 58 -6.95 6.32 -13.80
N ILE A 59 -7.95 5.64 -13.25
CA ILE A 59 -9.05 6.29 -12.53
C ILE A 59 -8.51 7.00 -11.28
N TYR A 60 -7.71 6.31 -10.48
CA TYR A 60 -7.11 6.90 -9.27
C TYR A 60 -6.24 8.12 -9.60
N THR A 61 -5.40 8.05 -10.63
CA THR A 61 -4.64 9.22 -11.12
C THR A 61 -5.54 10.35 -11.59
N ALA A 62 -6.69 10.06 -12.19
CA ALA A 62 -7.64 11.11 -12.58
C ALA A 62 -8.23 11.82 -11.35
N ALA A 63 -8.63 11.06 -10.32
CA ALA A 63 -9.14 11.61 -9.07
C ALA A 63 -8.10 12.52 -8.39
N GLU A 64 -6.85 12.06 -8.27
CA GLU A 64 -5.77 12.89 -7.69
C GLU A 64 -5.50 14.17 -8.50
N ASN A 65 -5.59 14.11 -9.83
CA ASN A 65 -5.40 15.29 -10.70
C ASN A 65 -6.55 16.31 -10.62
N ASP A 66 -7.77 15.85 -10.32
CA ASP A 66 -8.96 16.71 -10.17
C ASP A 66 -9.05 17.37 -8.79
N GLY A 67 -8.07 17.10 -7.91
CA GLY A 67 -7.95 17.70 -6.59
C GLY A 67 -8.45 16.81 -5.44
N ASP A 68 -8.90 15.60 -5.72
CA ASP A 68 -9.34 14.61 -4.73
C ASP A 68 -8.14 13.87 -4.09
N GLN A 69 -7.06 14.60 -3.82
CA GLN A 69 -5.91 14.04 -3.13
C GLN A 69 -6.27 13.73 -1.68
N ALA A 70 -6.25 12.45 -1.33
CA ALA A 70 -6.53 11.98 0.03
C ALA A 70 -5.53 12.53 1.05
N TRP A 71 -4.26 12.71 0.66
CA TRP A 71 -3.23 13.31 1.50
C TRP A 71 -2.55 14.50 0.83
N LYS A 72 -2.48 15.60 1.57
CA LYS A 72 -1.93 16.86 1.11
C LYS A 72 -0.45 16.75 0.80
N GLY A 73 -0.11 16.99 -0.47
CA GLY A 73 1.26 17.06 -0.95
C GLY A 73 1.97 15.72 -1.11
N ILE A 74 1.24 14.60 -1.00
CA ILE A 74 1.78 13.25 -1.20
C ILE A 74 0.86 12.51 -2.19
N SER A 75 1.39 12.22 -3.38
CA SER A 75 0.75 11.38 -4.39
C SER A 75 1.76 10.41 -4.98
N VAL A 76 1.38 9.14 -5.10
CA VAL A 76 2.19 8.13 -5.78
C VAL A 76 2.21 8.36 -7.30
N THR A 77 1.16 8.96 -7.85
CA THR A 77 0.99 9.13 -9.30
C THR A 77 1.82 10.28 -9.87
N ASP A 78 2.34 11.15 -9.00
CA ASP A 78 3.38 12.14 -9.29
C ASP A 78 4.76 11.52 -9.61
N HIS A 79 4.94 10.22 -9.35
CA HIS A 79 6.21 9.52 -9.55
C HIS A 79 6.08 8.40 -10.60
N PRO A 80 7.20 8.01 -11.26
CA PRO A 80 7.22 6.82 -12.09
C PRO A 80 6.89 5.55 -11.28
N ILE A 81 5.94 4.76 -11.77
CA ILE A 81 5.51 3.51 -11.09
C ILE A 81 5.87 2.31 -11.96
N LEU A 82 6.31 1.22 -11.32
CA LEU A 82 6.47 -0.08 -11.96
C LEU A 82 5.49 -1.11 -11.41
N VAL A 83 4.43 -1.42 -12.13
CA VAL A 83 3.52 -2.52 -11.77
C VAL A 83 3.92 -3.81 -12.48
N MET A 84 3.92 -4.93 -11.75
CA MET A 84 4.42 -6.21 -12.23
C MET A 84 3.39 -7.32 -12.04
N SER A 85 2.83 -7.80 -13.15
CA SER A 85 1.89 -8.91 -13.15
C SER A 85 2.65 -10.23 -12.92
N LYS A 86 2.30 -10.95 -11.85
CA LYS A 86 2.84 -12.29 -11.58
C LYS A 86 2.30 -13.33 -12.55
N GLU A 87 1.10 -13.11 -13.10
CA GLU A 87 0.41 -14.05 -13.99
C GLU A 87 0.91 -13.96 -15.43
N SER A 88 0.89 -12.75 -16.01
CA SER A 88 1.32 -12.55 -17.39
C SER A 88 2.84 -12.52 -17.51
N GLY A 89 3.52 -12.24 -16.39
CA GLY A 89 4.95 -12.01 -16.30
C GLY A 89 5.40 -10.68 -16.91
N TYR A 90 4.48 -9.88 -17.49
CA TYR A 90 4.79 -8.54 -17.97
C TYR A 90 5.01 -7.57 -16.81
N SER A 91 5.65 -6.46 -17.12
CA SER A 91 5.80 -5.35 -16.19
C SER A 91 5.49 -4.07 -16.94
N TYR A 92 4.94 -3.07 -16.27
CA TYR A 92 4.49 -1.84 -16.88
C TYR A 92 5.15 -0.68 -16.14
N LEU A 93 5.98 0.06 -16.87
CA LEU A 93 6.54 1.31 -16.41
C LEU A 93 5.52 2.41 -16.77
N VAL A 94 4.98 3.06 -15.76
CA VAL A 94 3.93 4.07 -15.86
C VAL A 94 4.52 5.44 -15.53
N ASN A 95 4.13 6.45 -16.30
CA ASN A 95 4.54 7.86 -16.16
C ASN A 95 6.07 8.05 -16.02
N PRO A 96 6.88 7.54 -16.97
CA PRO A 96 8.33 7.71 -16.89
C PRO A 96 8.73 9.18 -17.05
N GLU A 97 9.59 9.68 -16.15
CA GLU A 97 10.17 11.03 -16.24
C GLU A 97 11.23 11.15 -17.36
N THR A 98 11.84 10.03 -17.75
CA THR A 98 12.90 9.98 -18.75
C THR A 98 12.48 9.18 -20.01
N PRO A 99 12.91 9.59 -21.22
CA PRO A 99 12.52 8.91 -22.44
C PRO A 99 12.86 7.43 -22.47
N VAL A 100 11.85 6.58 -22.64
CA VAL A 100 12.02 5.12 -22.64
C VAL A 100 12.55 4.62 -23.99
N ARG A 101 13.85 4.30 -24.05
CA ARG A 101 14.52 3.73 -25.23
C ARG A 101 15.06 2.33 -24.94
N SER A 102 14.26 1.31 -25.23
CA SER A 102 14.65 -0.09 -25.01
C SER A 102 14.02 -1.03 -26.05
N LEU A 103 14.78 -2.06 -26.45
CA LEU A 103 14.27 -3.17 -27.26
C LEU A 103 13.30 -4.07 -26.46
N PHE A 104 13.34 -3.96 -25.13
CA PHE A 104 12.44 -4.68 -24.22
C PHE A 104 11.17 -3.90 -23.89
N ALA A 105 11.01 -2.66 -24.39
CA ALA A 105 9.88 -1.79 -24.04
C ALA A 105 9.01 -1.48 -25.27
N THR A 106 7.70 -1.49 -25.05
CA THR A 106 6.67 -1.12 -26.02
C THR A 106 5.71 -0.16 -25.33
N ASN A 107 5.53 1.03 -25.91
CA ASN A 107 4.50 1.97 -25.45
C ASN A 107 3.11 1.37 -25.74
N ILE A 108 2.20 1.49 -24.77
CA ILE A 108 0.83 1.01 -24.86
C ILE A 108 -0.08 2.21 -25.01
N THR A 109 -0.88 2.18 -26.07
CA THR A 109 -2.00 3.09 -26.27
C THR A 109 -3.18 2.61 -25.42
N MET A 110 -3.43 3.34 -24.34
CA MET A 110 -4.63 3.22 -23.51
C MET A 110 -5.77 3.99 -24.16
N ARG A 111 -6.95 3.39 -24.32
CA ARG A 111 -8.15 4.08 -24.85
C ARG A 111 -9.00 4.64 -23.72
N ASP A 112 -9.20 3.85 -22.67
CA ASP A 112 -9.85 4.31 -21.44
C ASP A 112 -8.79 4.72 -20.43
N ASN A 113 -8.43 6.01 -20.48
CA ASN A 113 -7.29 6.56 -19.74
C ASN A 113 -7.62 7.95 -19.15
N PRO A 114 -8.59 8.05 -18.23
CA PRO A 114 -8.97 9.32 -17.62
C PRO A 114 -7.78 10.04 -16.96
N GLY A 115 -6.85 9.29 -16.35
CA GLY A 115 -5.65 9.85 -15.70
C GLY A 115 -4.50 10.19 -16.65
N GLY A 116 -4.66 9.96 -17.96
CA GLY A 116 -3.64 10.34 -18.96
C GLY A 116 -2.31 9.59 -18.83
N LEU A 117 -2.33 8.36 -18.30
CA LEU A 117 -1.13 7.53 -18.07
C LEU A 117 -0.29 7.33 -19.33
N ASP A 118 1.03 7.48 -19.22
CA ASP A 118 2.00 7.01 -20.22
C ASP A 118 2.55 5.64 -19.81
N VAL A 119 2.16 4.59 -20.55
CA VAL A 119 2.42 3.20 -20.14
C VAL A 119 3.38 2.51 -21.10
N HIS A 120 4.46 1.95 -20.56
CA HIS A 120 5.42 1.13 -21.29
C HIS A 120 5.43 -0.31 -20.79
N ARG A 121 4.90 -1.24 -21.60
CA ARG A 121 5.02 -2.69 -21.35
C ARG A 121 6.45 -3.16 -21.59
N LEU A 122 7.05 -3.70 -20.53
CA LEU A 122 8.36 -4.33 -20.52
C LEU A 122 8.22 -5.83 -20.75
N SER A 123 9.11 -6.39 -21.57
CA SER A 123 9.12 -7.82 -21.89
C SER A 123 9.24 -8.68 -20.63
N ARG A 124 8.67 -9.88 -20.67
CA ARG A 124 8.60 -10.79 -19.51
C ARG A 124 9.97 -11.14 -18.99
N LEU A 125 10.90 -11.34 -19.93
CA LEU A 125 12.28 -11.73 -19.68
C LEU A 125 13.25 -10.53 -19.67
N TYR A 126 12.78 -9.31 -19.41
CA TYR A 126 13.66 -8.15 -19.32
C TYR A 126 14.74 -8.33 -18.24
N PRO A 127 16.04 -8.46 -18.60
CA PRO A 127 17.06 -8.94 -17.66
C PRO A 127 17.29 -8.05 -16.44
N ARG A 128 17.02 -6.75 -16.55
CA ARG A 128 17.21 -5.82 -15.43
C ARG A 128 16.19 -6.02 -14.31
N LEU A 129 15.07 -6.69 -14.57
CA LEU A 129 14.06 -6.99 -13.56
C LEU A 129 14.22 -8.37 -12.92
N TRP A 130 15.16 -9.21 -13.37
CA TRP A 130 15.29 -10.57 -12.81
C TRP A 130 15.62 -10.59 -11.33
N GLY A 131 16.49 -9.67 -10.87
CA GLY A 131 16.84 -9.56 -9.45
C GLY A 131 15.60 -9.29 -8.59
N ILE A 132 14.78 -8.32 -9.02
CA ILE A 132 13.50 -8.01 -8.38
C ILE A 132 12.61 -9.25 -8.48
N LYS A 133 12.20 -9.68 -9.68
CA LYS A 133 11.24 -10.77 -9.87
C LYS A 133 11.59 -12.08 -9.14
N ALA A 134 12.87 -12.44 -9.06
CA ALA A 134 13.29 -13.70 -8.44
C ALA A 134 13.54 -13.61 -6.93
N LEU A 135 14.01 -12.47 -6.42
CA LEU A 135 14.52 -12.35 -5.04
C LEU A 135 13.92 -11.18 -4.25
N GLY A 136 13.33 -10.19 -4.91
CA GLY A 136 12.66 -9.06 -4.28
C GLY A 136 11.27 -9.40 -3.75
N GLY A 137 10.76 -8.55 -2.84
CA GLY A 137 9.40 -8.62 -2.32
C GLY A 137 8.34 -8.15 -3.32
N SER A 138 7.11 -7.98 -2.82
CA SER A 138 5.98 -7.47 -3.61
C SER A 138 6.12 -5.98 -3.94
N PHE A 139 6.88 -5.22 -3.16
CA PHE A 139 7.16 -3.80 -3.35
C PHE A 139 8.55 -3.43 -2.79
N ASN A 140 9.06 -2.23 -3.10
CA ASN A 140 10.25 -1.67 -2.44
C ASN A 140 9.88 -0.93 -1.16
N THR A 141 10.73 -1.05 -0.15
CA THR A 141 10.52 -0.46 1.18
C THR A 141 11.27 0.86 1.34
N ILE A 142 10.95 1.62 2.40
CA ILE A 142 11.60 2.90 2.71
C ILE A 142 13.13 2.77 2.67
N GLY A 143 13.78 3.71 1.96
CA GLY A 143 15.24 3.75 1.81
C GLY A 143 15.81 2.87 0.69
N GLU A 144 14.99 2.04 0.05
CA GLU A 144 15.39 1.31 -1.16
C GLU A 144 15.11 2.14 -2.42
N THR A 145 16.11 2.26 -3.30
CA THR A 145 15.93 2.89 -4.62
C THR A 145 15.97 1.82 -5.72
N THR A 146 14.92 1.79 -6.53
CA THR A 146 14.86 0.91 -7.70
C THR A 146 14.85 1.75 -8.97
N THR A 147 15.88 1.61 -9.81
CA THR A 147 15.95 2.33 -11.10
C THR A 147 15.63 1.40 -12.27
N VAL A 148 14.63 1.76 -13.08
CA VAL A 148 14.23 1.05 -14.29
C VAL A 148 14.26 1.97 -15.50
N LEU A 149 15.10 1.62 -16.48
CA LEU A 149 15.25 2.39 -17.73
C LEU A 149 15.58 3.89 -17.52
N GLY A 150 16.22 4.23 -16.41
CA GLY A 150 16.60 5.61 -16.07
C GLY A 150 15.60 6.36 -15.18
N ASN A 151 14.52 5.70 -14.75
CA ASN A 151 13.53 6.25 -13.83
C ASN A 151 13.66 5.57 -12.48
N ASP A 152 13.68 6.35 -11.40
CA ASP A 152 13.53 5.80 -10.06
C ASP A 152 12.04 5.53 -9.83
N VAL A 153 11.72 4.29 -9.47
CA VAL A 153 10.33 3.81 -9.42
C VAL A 153 9.98 3.29 -8.03
N TYR A 154 8.75 3.54 -7.61
CA TYR A 154 8.06 2.65 -6.70
C TYR A 154 7.50 1.47 -7.50
N TYR A 155 7.66 0.24 -7.01
CA TYR A 155 7.16 -0.94 -7.68
C TYR A 155 6.14 -1.70 -6.83
N LEU A 156 5.15 -2.28 -7.51
CA LEU A 156 4.18 -3.18 -6.90
C LEU A 156 3.98 -4.43 -7.76
N ARG A 157 3.90 -5.59 -7.13
CA ARG A 157 3.49 -6.84 -7.78
C ARG A 157 2.05 -7.14 -7.48
N PHE A 158 1.34 -7.59 -8.50
CA PHE A 158 -0.06 -7.99 -8.38
C PHE A 158 -0.33 -9.27 -9.15
N ASP A 159 -1.44 -9.91 -8.83
CA ASP A 159 -2.06 -11.03 -9.55
C ASP A 159 -3.60 -10.92 -9.47
N ASP A 160 -4.34 -11.89 -10.01
CA ASP A 160 -5.80 -11.90 -9.99
C ASP A 160 -6.38 -11.80 -8.57
N SER A 161 -5.68 -12.31 -7.53
CA SER A 161 -6.22 -12.25 -6.17
C SER A 161 -6.31 -10.80 -5.68
N ASN A 162 -5.35 -9.95 -6.05
CA ASN A 162 -5.37 -8.53 -5.75
C ASN A 162 -6.46 -7.76 -6.50
N LEU A 163 -7.14 -8.34 -7.48
CA LEU A 163 -8.19 -7.64 -8.25
C LEU A 163 -9.59 -8.21 -7.97
N ASN A 164 -9.68 -9.36 -7.32
CA ASN A 164 -10.94 -10.09 -7.14
C ASN A 164 -11.27 -10.38 -5.67
N ALA A 165 -10.40 -9.97 -4.73
CA ALA A 165 -10.72 -10.05 -3.32
C ALA A 165 -11.86 -9.08 -3.00
N ASP A 166 -12.84 -9.53 -2.22
CA ASP A 166 -13.90 -8.66 -1.70
C ASP A 166 -13.41 -8.02 -0.40
N TYR A 167 -13.67 -6.72 -0.22
CA TYR A 167 -13.47 -6.00 1.05
C TYR A 167 -12.04 -6.05 1.62
N SER A 168 -11.02 -6.18 0.79
CA SER A 168 -9.66 -6.47 1.23
C SER A 168 -8.70 -5.30 1.03
N SER A 169 -7.87 -5.04 2.04
CA SER A 169 -6.72 -4.13 1.95
C SER A 169 -5.71 -4.57 0.88
N GLU A 170 -5.73 -5.84 0.48
CA GLU A 170 -4.86 -6.38 -0.57
C GLU A 170 -5.38 -6.10 -1.99
N HIS A 171 -6.54 -5.44 -2.14
CA HIS A 171 -7.02 -5.00 -3.44
C HIS A 171 -6.02 -4.05 -4.09
N PHE A 172 -5.80 -4.16 -5.40
CA PHE A 172 -4.64 -3.62 -6.10
C PHE A 172 -4.41 -2.13 -5.83
N ILE A 173 -5.45 -1.30 -6.03
CA ILE A 173 -5.29 0.15 -5.86
C ILE A 173 -5.18 0.57 -4.39
N ALA A 174 -5.92 -0.10 -3.51
CA ALA A 174 -5.88 0.14 -2.07
C ALA A 174 -4.48 -0.17 -1.52
N PHE A 175 -3.95 -1.34 -1.87
CA PHE A 175 -2.63 -1.79 -1.48
C PHE A 175 -1.52 -0.93 -2.07
N LEU A 176 -1.66 -0.47 -3.33
CA LEU A 176 -0.74 0.47 -3.94
C LEU A 176 -0.68 1.78 -3.16
N ALA A 177 -1.82 2.38 -2.84
CA ALA A 177 -1.89 3.64 -2.10
C ALA A 177 -1.33 3.49 -0.68
N HIS A 178 -1.68 2.41 0.03
CA HIS A 178 -1.17 2.10 1.37
C HIS A 178 0.36 2.02 1.40
N GLU A 179 0.93 1.14 0.58
CA GLU A 179 2.37 0.85 0.65
C GLU A 179 3.23 1.96 0.02
N SER A 180 2.69 2.69 -0.96
CA SER A 180 3.37 3.87 -1.50
C SER A 180 3.32 5.06 -0.55
N PHE A 181 2.28 5.19 0.27
CA PHE A 181 2.22 6.21 1.31
C PHE A 181 3.30 5.99 2.38
N HIS A 182 3.52 4.74 2.81
CA HIS A 182 4.69 4.38 3.62
C HIS A 182 6.00 4.86 2.97
N TYR A 183 6.16 4.58 1.68
CA TYR A 183 7.39 4.89 0.95
C TYR A 183 7.65 6.39 0.76
N TYR A 184 6.63 7.15 0.36
CA TYR A 184 6.78 8.57 0.00
C TYR A 184 6.42 9.53 1.13
N GLY A 185 5.34 9.23 1.87
CA GLY A 185 4.79 10.12 2.88
C GLY A 185 5.41 9.96 4.27
N GLN A 186 5.80 8.74 4.64
CA GLN A 186 6.26 8.43 6.00
C GLN A 186 7.75 8.12 6.13
N ASN A 187 8.55 8.38 5.09
CA ASN A 187 9.98 8.05 5.07
C ASN A 187 10.84 8.73 6.17
N HIS A 188 10.35 9.82 6.79
CA HIS A 188 11.01 10.51 7.90
C HIS A 188 10.33 10.28 9.26
N TRP A 189 9.22 9.54 9.29
CA TRP A 189 8.49 9.30 10.53
C TRP A 189 9.25 8.28 11.39
N PRO A 190 9.07 8.32 12.73
CA PRO A 190 9.56 7.26 13.58
C PRO A 190 9.03 5.92 13.11
N ALA A 191 9.94 4.96 12.87
CA ALA A 191 9.51 3.60 12.57
C ALA A 191 8.66 3.09 13.73
N SER A 192 7.40 2.74 13.45
CA SER A 192 6.64 1.86 14.33
C SER A 192 7.01 0.43 13.97
N SER A 193 7.04 -0.43 14.98
CA SER A 193 7.16 -1.87 14.77
C SER A 193 6.05 -2.54 15.55
N ARG A 194 5.67 -3.75 15.12
CA ARG A 194 4.87 -4.64 15.95
C ARG A 194 5.43 -4.67 17.37
N PHE A 195 4.55 -4.44 18.32
CA PHE A 195 4.90 -4.23 19.71
C PHE A 195 4.52 -5.46 20.54
N LEU A 196 5.23 -5.68 21.66
CA LEU A 196 5.13 -6.91 22.45
C LEU A 196 4.43 -6.70 23.79
N GLU A 197 4.14 -5.44 24.12
CA GLU A 197 3.45 -5.02 25.32
C GLU A 197 2.08 -5.70 25.42
N GLU A 198 1.64 -5.92 26.66
CA GLU A 198 0.38 -6.59 26.93
C GLU A 198 -0.66 -5.59 27.44
N LEU A 199 -1.92 -5.82 27.02
CA LEU A 199 -3.07 -5.10 27.53
C LEU A 199 -3.32 -5.54 28.98
N ARG A 200 -3.22 -4.59 29.91
CA ARG A 200 -3.45 -4.84 31.35
C ARG A 200 -4.93 -4.77 31.70
N ASP A 201 -5.33 -5.43 32.79
CA ASP A 201 -6.74 -5.46 33.24
C ASP A 201 -7.35 -4.06 33.43
N ASP A 202 -6.60 -3.11 33.99
CA ASP A 202 -7.06 -1.74 34.23
C ASP A 202 -7.30 -0.96 32.92
N ASP A 203 -6.52 -1.25 31.88
CA ASP A 203 -6.64 -0.66 30.54
C ASP A 203 -7.70 -1.38 29.69
N TYR A 204 -7.96 -2.67 29.97
CA TYR A 204 -8.95 -3.45 29.22
C TYR A 204 -10.34 -2.79 29.20
N ARG A 205 -10.80 -2.26 30.35
CA ARG A 205 -12.08 -1.56 30.41
C ARG A 205 -12.06 -0.28 29.57
N LEU A 206 -10.98 0.49 29.64
CA LEU A 206 -10.83 1.72 28.89
C LEU A 206 -10.71 1.46 27.38
N MET A 207 -10.05 0.39 26.96
CA MET A 207 -10.08 -0.07 25.57
C MET A 207 -11.49 -0.43 25.13
N SER A 208 -12.28 -1.10 25.97
CA SER A 208 -13.69 -1.37 25.66
C SER A 208 -14.49 -0.09 25.46
N ASP A 209 -14.25 0.93 26.28
CA ASP A 209 -14.89 2.23 26.17
C ASP A 209 -14.46 2.95 24.86
N LYS A 210 -13.18 2.83 24.46
CA LYS A 210 -12.65 3.38 23.20
C LYS A 210 -13.36 2.76 21.99
N LEU A 211 -13.45 1.44 21.97
CA LEU A 211 -14.06 0.72 20.85
C LEU A 211 -15.55 1.05 20.70
N ALA A 212 -16.27 1.23 21.81
CA ALA A 212 -17.65 1.70 21.76
C ALA A 212 -17.77 3.13 21.22
N LEU A 213 -16.87 4.05 21.63
CA LEU A 213 -16.83 5.41 21.09
C LEU A 213 -16.51 5.42 19.60
N LEU A 214 -15.63 4.54 19.12
CA LEU A 214 -15.32 4.42 17.68
C LEU A 214 -16.51 3.91 16.87
N ASP A 215 -17.34 3.02 17.43
CA ASP A 215 -18.61 2.64 16.79
C ASP A 215 -19.58 3.83 16.68
N GLU A 216 -19.65 4.68 17.72
CA GLU A 216 -20.46 5.91 17.68
C GLU A 216 -19.91 6.92 16.67
N VAL A 217 -18.59 7.12 16.61
CA VAL A 217 -17.93 7.98 15.62
C VAL A 217 -18.28 7.51 14.22
N ARG A 218 -18.06 6.23 13.92
CA ARG A 218 -18.36 5.67 12.60
C ARG A 218 -19.83 5.88 12.23
N ALA A 219 -20.76 5.63 13.14
CA ALA A 219 -22.18 5.82 12.88
C ALA A 219 -22.56 7.28 12.55
N VAL A 220 -21.83 8.27 13.07
CA VAL A 220 -22.04 9.69 12.75
C VAL A 220 -21.33 10.07 11.46
N THR A 221 -20.11 9.58 11.23
CA THR A 221 -19.33 9.81 9.99
C THR A 221 -20.03 9.22 8.76
N ASP A 222 -20.61 8.02 8.87
CA ASP A 222 -21.27 7.33 7.74
C ASP A 222 -22.68 7.89 7.42
N ALA A 223 -23.17 8.86 8.19
CA ALA A 223 -24.47 9.47 7.95
C ALA A 223 -24.46 10.34 6.69
N GLU A 224 -25.58 10.45 5.97
CA GLU A 224 -25.70 11.32 4.77
C GLU A 224 -25.34 12.79 5.05
N SER A 225 -25.46 13.23 6.30
CA SER A 225 -25.07 14.56 6.78
C SER A 225 -24.50 14.40 8.19
N PRO A 226 -23.18 14.22 8.33
CA PRO A 226 -22.53 14.08 9.62
C PRO A 226 -22.79 15.30 10.52
N ASP A 227 -23.05 15.06 11.81
CA ASP A 227 -23.26 16.11 12.80
C ASP A 227 -21.91 16.54 13.39
N GLU A 228 -21.37 17.66 12.91
CA GLU A 228 -20.06 18.19 13.33
C GLU A 228 -19.96 18.41 14.84
N ASP A 229 -21.02 18.95 15.48
CA ASP A 229 -21.02 19.18 16.93
C ASP A 229 -20.91 17.86 17.69
N ARG A 230 -21.62 16.82 17.21
CA ARG A 230 -21.51 15.48 17.78
C ARG A 230 -20.14 14.86 17.54
N LEU A 231 -19.55 15.02 16.35
CA LEU A 231 -18.20 14.53 16.06
C LEU A 231 -17.15 15.19 16.95
N ARG A 232 -17.24 16.51 17.18
CA ARG A 232 -16.35 17.24 18.12
C ARG A 232 -16.51 16.76 19.56
N GLU A 233 -17.74 16.47 19.99
CA GLU A 233 -18.01 15.91 21.31
C GLU A 233 -17.37 14.52 21.46
N LEU A 234 -17.54 13.64 20.46
CA LEU A 234 -16.96 12.30 20.45
C LEU A 234 -15.43 12.33 20.38
N ALA A 235 -14.84 13.21 19.57
CA ALA A 235 -13.39 13.43 19.50
C ALA A 235 -12.84 13.88 20.86
N THR A 236 -13.52 14.81 21.54
CA THR A 236 -13.14 15.26 22.88
C THR A 236 -13.17 14.11 23.90
N GLN A 237 -14.19 13.25 23.83
CA GLN A 237 -14.29 12.07 24.69
C GLN A 237 -13.18 11.04 24.40
N LEU A 238 -12.86 10.80 23.12
CA LEU A 238 -11.77 9.92 22.70
C LEU A 238 -10.41 10.41 23.21
N VAL A 239 -10.09 11.70 23.03
CA VAL A 239 -8.84 12.29 23.55
C VAL A 239 -8.73 12.12 25.06
N ALA A 240 -9.77 12.50 25.81
CA ALA A 240 -9.78 12.37 27.27
C ALA A 240 -9.70 10.91 27.76
N LEU A 241 -10.22 9.96 26.97
CA LEU A 241 -10.12 8.53 27.25
C LEU A 241 -8.70 8.01 26.98
N GLU A 242 -8.08 8.44 25.88
CA GLU A 242 -6.70 8.08 25.53
C GLU A 242 -5.69 8.58 26.57
N GLU A 243 -5.88 9.78 27.14
CA GLU A 243 -5.08 10.26 28.28
C GLU A 243 -5.18 9.32 29.49
N GLN A 244 -6.39 8.84 29.80
CA GLN A 244 -6.61 7.89 30.89
C GLN A 244 -5.95 6.54 30.60
N ARG A 245 -6.07 6.05 29.36
CA ARG A 245 -5.42 4.81 28.91
C ARG A 245 -3.91 4.91 29.02
N LEU A 246 -3.33 6.00 28.54
CA LEU A 246 -1.90 6.25 28.59
C LEU A 246 -1.39 6.30 30.04
N ALA A 247 -2.14 6.91 30.97
CA ALA A 247 -1.79 6.90 32.38
C ALA A 247 -1.85 5.49 33.00
N ALA A 248 -2.80 4.65 32.58
CA ALA A 248 -2.98 3.29 33.09
C ALA A 248 -1.94 2.29 32.53
N ASN A 249 -1.61 2.40 31.24
CA ASN A 249 -0.71 1.48 30.55
C ASN A 249 0.20 2.20 29.53
N PRO A 250 1.16 3.02 30.01
CA PRO A 250 1.92 3.92 29.15
C PRO A 250 2.64 3.24 27.99
N ALA A 251 3.26 2.08 28.24
CA ALA A 251 4.05 1.38 27.24
C ALA A 251 3.18 0.80 26.11
N TYR A 252 2.08 0.15 26.47
CA TYR A 252 1.15 -0.41 25.48
C TYR A 252 0.51 0.69 24.64
N VAL A 253 -0.03 1.72 25.30
CA VAL A 253 -0.79 2.78 24.62
C VAL A 253 0.11 3.66 23.75
N SER A 254 1.35 3.94 24.18
CA SER A 254 2.31 4.66 23.33
C SER A 254 2.64 3.87 22.07
N ALA A 255 2.83 2.54 22.20
CA ALA A 255 3.14 1.69 21.05
C ALA A 255 1.93 1.54 20.11
N GLU A 256 0.74 1.39 20.68
CA GLU A 256 -0.52 1.36 19.94
C GLU A 256 -0.74 2.67 19.17
N GLN A 257 -0.63 3.84 19.81
CA GLN A 257 -0.80 5.14 19.15
C GLN A 257 0.22 5.34 18.02
N GLY A 258 1.45 4.84 18.18
CA GLY A 258 2.45 4.83 17.11
C GLY A 258 2.02 3.98 15.91
N MET A 259 1.51 2.77 16.17
CA MET A 259 0.97 1.89 15.12
C MET A 259 -0.29 2.46 14.47
N GLU A 260 -1.24 2.99 15.25
CA GLU A 260 -2.44 3.66 14.75
C GLU A 260 -2.08 4.82 13.82
N THR A 261 -1.05 5.60 14.19
CA THR A 261 -0.62 6.74 13.38
C THR A 261 0.03 6.30 12.06
N ILE A 262 0.94 5.33 12.11
CA ILE A 262 1.67 4.87 10.92
C ILE A 262 0.77 4.05 10.00
N GLU A 263 0.20 2.96 10.52
CA GLU A 263 -0.56 2.02 9.71
C GLU A 263 -1.99 2.51 9.45
N GLY A 264 -2.61 3.21 10.40
CA GLY A 264 -3.97 3.72 10.21
C GLY A 264 -4.06 4.86 9.20
N THR A 265 -3.02 5.70 9.08
CA THR A 265 -3.00 6.72 8.00
C THR A 265 -2.71 6.12 6.64
N ALA A 266 -1.88 5.06 6.56
CA ALA A 266 -1.70 4.30 5.33
C ALA A 266 -2.98 3.55 4.92
N GLU A 267 -3.71 3.01 5.89
CA GLU A 267 -5.00 2.35 5.67
C GLU A 267 -6.06 3.34 5.19
N TYR A 268 -6.10 4.55 5.76
CA TYR A 268 -6.91 5.66 5.26
C TYR A 268 -6.60 6.00 3.79
N MET A 269 -5.31 6.00 3.38
CA MET A 269 -4.93 6.18 1.98
C MET A 269 -5.42 5.05 1.09
N GLY A 270 -5.33 3.80 1.55
CA GLY A 270 -5.87 2.64 0.85
C GLY A 270 -7.39 2.75 0.63
N MET A 271 -8.13 3.19 1.65
CA MET A 271 -9.57 3.41 1.58
C MET A 271 -9.95 4.52 0.59
N ALA A 272 -9.27 5.67 0.63
CA ALA A 272 -9.56 6.76 -0.30
C ALA A 272 -9.27 6.36 -1.76
N ALA A 273 -8.20 5.59 -1.99
CA ALA A 273 -7.90 5.05 -3.32
C ALA A 273 -8.95 4.02 -3.78
N ALA A 274 -9.43 3.16 -2.88
CA ALA A 274 -10.52 2.23 -3.17
C ALA A 274 -11.81 2.95 -3.58
N ASP A 275 -12.21 3.98 -2.84
CA ASP A 275 -13.40 4.78 -3.13
C ASP A 275 -13.33 5.41 -4.53
N SER A 276 -12.16 5.95 -4.91
CA SER A 276 -11.95 6.59 -6.21
C SER A 276 -12.24 5.67 -7.41
N VAL A 277 -12.05 4.36 -7.25
CA VAL A 277 -12.30 3.35 -8.30
C VAL A 277 -13.64 2.62 -8.11
N GLY A 278 -14.43 3.03 -7.11
CA GLY A 278 -15.69 2.37 -6.75
C GLY A 278 -15.52 0.97 -6.17
N TYR A 279 -14.38 0.69 -5.52
CA TYR A 279 -14.15 -0.55 -4.80
C TYR A 279 -14.68 -0.45 -3.37
N ASP A 280 -15.56 -1.38 -2.98
CA ASP A 280 -16.19 -1.42 -1.66
C ASP A 280 -15.17 -1.87 -0.61
N TYR A 281 -14.56 -0.90 0.08
CA TYR A 281 -13.56 -1.13 1.11
C TYR A 281 -13.63 -0.05 2.20
N GLY A 282 -13.52 -0.44 3.46
CA GLY A 282 -13.65 0.49 4.57
C GLY A 282 -13.16 -0.05 5.90
N VAL A 283 -13.34 0.77 6.94
CA VAL A 283 -12.93 0.42 8.31
C VAL A 283 -13.70 -0.79 8.83
N MET A 284 -12.99 -1.71 9.47
CA MET A 284 -13.50 -2.97 10.02
C MET A 284 -14.11 -3.88 8.94
N TYR A 285 -13.50 -3.86 7.75
CA TYR A 285 -13.72 -4.80 6.66
C TYR A 285 -12.67 -5.90 6.74
N PHE A 286 -13.11 -7.13 6.51
CA PHE A 286 -12.28 -8.34 6.49
C PHE A 286 -12.69 -9.18 5.27
N ASP A 287 -11.79 -10.04 4.79
CA ASP A 287 -11.95 -10.86 3.58
C ASP A 287 -13.25 -11.71 3.52
N ASN A 288 -13.99 -11.83 4.63
CA ASN A 288 -15.24 -12.60 4.72
C ASN A 288 -16.41 -11.86 5.39
N THR A 289 -16.22 -10.64 5.89
CA THR A 289 -17.26 -9.88 6.57
C THR A 289 -16.91 -8.40 6.56
N LYS A 290 -17.91 -7.54 6.45
CA LYS A 290 -17.74 -6.10 6.52
C LYS A 290 -18.60 -5.48 7.60
N ASP A 291 -18.37 -4.21 7.89
CA ASP A 291 -19.11 -3.42 8.86
C ASP A 291 -19.11 -4.03 10.27
N VAL A 292 -18.00 -4.66 10.69
CA VAL A 292 -17.91 -5.28 12.02
C VAL A 292 -17.88 -4.17 13.10
N PRO A 293 -18.68 -4.28 14.19
CA PRO A 293 -18.58 -3.36 15.32
C PRO A 293 -17.22 -3.41 16.00
N PHE A 294 -16.62 -2.26 16.29
CA PHE A 294 -15.40 -2.19 17.11
C PHE A 294 -15.63 -2.80 18.49
N ALA A 295 -16.80 -2.55 19.09
CA ALA A 295 -17.17 -3.06 20.40
C ALA A 295 -17.20 -4.61 20.48
N ASP A 296 -17.30 -5.31 19.34
CA ASP A 296 -17.28 -6.77 19.29
C ASP A 296 -15.88 -7.38 19.41
N VAL A 297 -14.82 -6.60 19.15
CA VAL A 297 -13.43 -7.10 19.12
C VAL A 297 -13.01 -7.74 20.44
N LEU A 298 -13.19 -7.02 21.55
CA LEU A 298 -12.77 -7.49 22.88
C LEU A 298 -13.54 -8.74 23.36
N PRO A 299 -14.87 -8.81 23.24
CA PRO A 299 -15.64 -10.04 23.47
C PRO A 299 -15.15 -11.22 22.61
N MET A 300 -14.90 -11.01 21.32
CA MET A 300 -14.43 -12.07 20.43
C MET A 300 -13.01 -12.52 20.77
N TYR A 301 -12.12 -11.58 21.12
CA TYR A 301 -10.76 -11.86 21.57
C TYR A 301 -10.75 -12.72 22.83
N ARG A 302 -11.52 -12.35 23.87
CA ARG A 302 -11.66 -13.14 25.11
C ARG A 302 -12.26 -14.53 24.90
N ALA A 303 -13.14 -14.66 23.91
CA ALA A 303 -13.71 -15.95 23.52
C ALA A 303 -12.74 -16.84 22.73
N GLY A 304 -11.51 -16.39 22.45
CA GLY A 304 -10.51 -17.11 21.66
C GLY A 304 -10.85 -17.22 20.18
N LYS A 305 -11.68 -16.30 19.66
CA LYS A 305 -12.10 -16.28 18.24
C LYS A 305 -11.18 -15.45 17.35
N LEU A 306 -10.32 -14.63 17.94
CA LEU A 306 -9.31 -13.82 17.26
C LEU A 306 -7.92 -14.33 17.61
N GLY A 307 -6.96 -14.13 16.70
CA GLY A 307 -5.57 -14.52 16.93
C GLY A 307 -4.93 -13.74 18.09
N GLU A 308 -3.94 -14.33 18.74
CA GLU A 308 -3.24 -13.74 19.91
C GLU A 308 -2.60 -12.37 19.60
N GLY A 309 -2.19 -12.14 18.35
CA GLY A 309 -1.65 -10.86 17.90
C GLY A 309 -2.69 -9.81 17.51
N PHE A 310 -3.98 -10.14 17.43
CA PHE A 310 -4.99 -9.27 16.75
C PHE A 310 -5.03 -7.84 17.31
N LEU A 311 -5.02 -7.69 18.64
CA LEU A 311 -5.09 -6.38 19.28
C LEU A 311 -3.87 -5.48 18.97
N ARG A 312 -2.72 -6.07 18.61
CA ARG A 312 -1.46 -5.36 18.37
C ARG A 312 -1.11 -5.24 16.89
N ASP A 313 -1.47 -6.26 16.11
CA ASP A 313 -1.03 -6.42 14.73
C ASP A 313 -2.11 -6.06 13.71
N ARG A 314 -3.40 -6.04 14.09
CA ARG A 314 -4.50 -5.72 13.18
C ARG A 314 -5.37 -4.58 13.67
N LEU A 315 -5.79 -4.60 14.94
CA LEU A 315 -6.69 -3.57 15.48
C LEU A 315 -6.18 -2.13 15.26
N PRO A 316 -4.87 -1.82 15.40
CA PRO A 316 -4.38 -0.46 15.19
C PRO A 316 -4.58 0.08 13.77
N TYR A 317 -4.64 -0.78 12.75
CA TYR A 317 -4.96 -0.36 11.37
C TYR A 317 -6.37 0.21 11.33
N GLU A 318 -7.32 -0.53 11.91
CA GLU A 318 -8.75 -0.18 11.91
C GLU A 318 -9.05 1.04 12.77
N THR A 319 -8.53 1.05 14.00
CA THR A 319 -8.76 2.17 14.92
C THR A 319 -8.05 3.42 14.44
N GLY A 320 -6.84 3.30 13.90
CA GLY A 320 -6.10 4.42 13.30
C GLY A 320 -6.80 4.98 12.06
N ALA A 321 -7.29 4.14 11.15
CA ALA A 321 -8.06 4.59 9.99
C ALA A 321 -9.33 5.33 10.41
N GLN A 322 -10.06 4.84 11.42
CA GLN A 322 -11.24 5.53 11.94
C GLN A 322 -10.92 6.89 12.56
N LEU A 323 -9.77 7.01 13.24
CA LEU A 323 -9.29 8.29 13.78
C LEU A 323 -8.89 9.26 12.67
N ALA A 324 -8.27 8.76 11.59
CA ALA A 324 -7.94 9.57 10.42
C ALA A 324 -9.19 10.08 9.69
N LEU A 325 -10.21 9.24 9.53
CA LEU A 325 -11.52 9.66 9.00
C LEU A 325 -12.17 10.73 9.88
N LEU A 326 -12.17 10.55 11.20
CA LEU A 326 -12.68 11.55 12.13
C LEU A 326 -11.93 12.89 12.01
N ALA A 327 -10.60 12.84 11.91
CA ALA A 327 -9.78 14.04 11.73
C ALA A 327 -10.09 14.73 10.40
N HIS A 328 -10.27 13.97 9.31
CA HIS A 328 -10.65 14.48 8.00
C HIS A 328 -12.03 15.17 8.03
N GLU A 329 -13.03 14.54 8.64
CA GLU A 329 -14.37 15.14 8.76
C GLU A 329 -14.38 16.45 9.56
N LEU A 330 -13.55 16.54 10.61
CA LEU A 330 -13.47 17.72 11.47
C LEU A 330 -12.57 18.84 10.91
N ASP A 331 -11.65 18.51 10.02
CA ASP A 331 -10.68 19.41 9.41
C ASP A 331 -10.36 19.00 7.95
N PRO A 332 -11.34 19.19 7.02
CA PRO A 332 -11.20 18.76 5.63
C PRO A 332 -10.15 19.55 4.84
N ASP A 333 -9.73 20.72 5.33
CA ASP A 333 -8.67 21.54 4.72
C ASP A 333 -7.26 20.95 4.94
N GLY A 334 -7.15 19.89 5.74
CA GLY A 334 -5.92 19.11 5.92
C GLY A 334 -4.93 19.68 6.92
N GLY A 335 -5.37 20.49 7.90
CA GLY A 335 -4.52 20.97 8.99
C GLY A 335 -3.97 19.84 9.87
N TRP A 336 -4.77 18.78 10.11
CA TRP A 336 -4.34 17.57 10.80
C TRP A 336 -3.24 16.81 10.03
N GLN A 337 -3.28 16.83 8.70
CA GLN A 337 -2.24 16.25 7.85
C GLN A 337 -0.96 17.09 7.91
N ASP A 338 -1.08 18.42 7.84
CA ASP A 338 0.06 19.33 8.05
C ASP A 338 0.70 19.09 9.43
N TYR A 339 -0.12 18.90 10.46
CA TYR A 339 0.35 18.53 11.79
C TYR A 339 1.14 17.22 11.74
N LEU A 340 0.63 16.14 11.13
CA LEU A 340 1.36 14.87 11.07
C LEU A 340 2.60 14.91 10.17
N ASN A 341 2.59 15.70 9.09
CA ASN A 341 3.72 15.88 8.19
C ASN A 341 4.95 16.52 8.86
N GLU A 342 4.76 17.25 9.96
CA GLU A 342 5.84 17.81 10.78
C GLU A 342 6.45 16.79 11.77
N GLN A 343 6.00 15.53 11.75
CA GLN A 343 6.55 14.45 12.58
C GLN A 343 8.03 14.16 12.26
N SER A 344 8.82 13.93 13.31
CA SER A 344 10.21 13.44 13.19
C SER A 344 10.57 12.49 14.33
N LEU A 345 11.75 11.86 14.26
CA LEU A 345 12.31 11.05 15.35
C LEU A 345 12.42 11.80 16.68
N GLU A 346 12.69 13.10 16.63
CA GLU A 346 12.85 13.99 17.79
C GLU A 346 11.53 14.60 18.26
N GLN A 347 10.55 14.70 17.36
CA GLN A 347 9.23 15.27 17.62
C GLN A 347 8.15 14.31 17.09
N PRO A 348 7.93 13.17 17.78
CA PRO A 348 6.89 12.24 17.39
C PRO A 348 5.52 12.91 17.56
N ARG A 349 4.61 12.61 16.64
CA ARG A 349 3.22 13.08 16.63
C ARG A 349 2.31 11.88 16.46
N THR A 350 1.10 11.98 16.99
CA THR A 350 0.13 10.87 16.91
C THR A 350 -1.18 11.38 16.32
N LEU A 351 -2.01 10.46 15.82
CA LEU A 351 -3.38 10.78 15.41
C LEU A 351 -4.20 11.39 16.57
N ILE A 352 -3.97 10.95 17.81
CA ILE A 352 -4.59 11.58 18.98
C ILE A 352 -4.14 13.03 19.14
N GLY A 353 -2.84 13.31 18.97
CA GLY A 353 -2.32 14.68 18.96
C GLY A 353 -2.85 15.52 17.78
N ALA A 354 -3.13 14.88 16.64
CA ALA A 354 -3.77 15.55 15.50
C ALA A 354 -5.22 15.92 15.81
N LEU A 355 -5.98 15.05 16.49
CA LEU A 355 -7.33 15.37 16.96
C LEU A 355 -7.31 16.50 18.01
N GLU A 356 -6.36 16.51 18.94
CA GLU A 356 -6.16 17.63 19.87
C GLU A 356 -5.90 18.95 19.13
N HIS A 357 -5.08 18.90 18.08
CA HIS A 357 -4.80 20.05 17.23
C HIS A 357 -6.06 20.59 16.55
N VAL A 358 -6.86 19.70 15.95
CA VAL A 358 -8.13 20.03 15.29
C VAL A 358 -9.16 20.62 16.27
N LEU A 359 -9.22 20.10 17.50
CA LEU A 359 -10.14 20.59 18.53
C LEU A 359 -9.73 21.96 19.11
N ALA A 360 -8.46 22.35 18.95
CA ALA A 360 -7.93 23.62 19.47
C ALA A 360 -8.05 24.79 18.47
N GLY A 361 -8.21 24.49 17.18
CA GLY A 361 -8.51 25.46 16.12
C GLY A 361 -9.99 25.79 16.06
#